data_AF-A0A6J3LTK2-F1
#
_entry.id   AF-A0A6J3LTK2-F1
#
_cell.length_a   1.000
_cell.length_b   1.000
_cell.length_c   1.000
_cell.angle_alpha   90.00
_cell.angle_beta   90.00
_cell.angle_gamma   90.00
#
_symmetry.space_group_name_H-M   'P 1'
#
loop_
_entity.id
_entity.type
_entity.pdbx_description
1 polymer ?
#
loop_
_entity_poly.entity_id
_entity_poly.type
_entity_poly.pdbx_seq_one_letter_code
_entity_poly.pdbx_strand_id
1 'polypeptide(L)'
;MITIRSSVSPQRDSLSPPLLHQQNSLKQNPRTYIILDDSPKRRASRRAEQRFDSNAAIMSATLYEIRTDDNGRSWRQSVAELKLRRLTELNQRLQEYLSWRVPVSKAAVGYSHTHPPDRRKASQEKVSYFNELSNGSTATQVTTDGNRIYQGIAKELGLLIQAITLLVSAFVVALSVQWKLTLVIISMLPAIDMASGPAISAIVEIESRTVVLHPAAAVIAGDVLSSIRTIHAFSAQAKIIRRYGKTWEEAREFGCKQSPIFGALFAAQNFIVMSGTALAF
;
A
#
# COMPACT_ATOMS: atom_id res chain seq x y z
N MET A 1 30.00 -33.70 -13.29
CA MET A 1 31.30 -33.58 -12.60
C MET A 1 32.12 -32.58 -13.39
N ILE A 2 32.03 -31.29 -13.03
CA ILE A 2 32.66 -30.18 -13.75
C ILE A 2 33.65 -29.55 -12.77
N THR A 3 34.93 -29.74 -13.06
CA THR A 3 36.07 -29.28 -12.25
C THR A 3 36.45 -27.88 -12.71
N ILE A 4 36.19 -26.86 -11.89
CA ILE A 4 36.67 -25.49 -12.14
C ILE A 4 38.04 -25.34 -11.47
N ARG A 5 39.04 -25.07 -12.32
CA ARG A 5 40.46 -24.93 -11.99
C ARG A 5 40.72 -23.56 -11.35
N SER A 6 41.24 -23.57 -10.14
CA SER A 6 41.79 -22.41 -9.44
C SER A 6 43.05 -21.87 -10.14
N SER A 7 43.15 -20.55 -10.28
CA SER A 7 44.41 -19.85 -10.56
C SER A 7 44.64 -18.84 -9.44
N VAL A 8 45.53 -19.20 -8.52
CA VAL A 8 46.12 -18.33 -7.50
C VAL A 8 47.62 -18.31 -7.77
N SER A 9 48.20 -17.12 -7.79
CA SER A 9 49.65 -16.87 -7.72
C SER A 9 49.88 -15.47 -7.12
N PRO A 10 51.04 -15.23 -6.48
CA PRO A 10 51.06 -14.77 -5.09
C PRO A 10 51.77 -13.44 -4.88
N GLN A 11 51.51 -12.78 -3.73
CA GLN A 11 52.48 -11.86 -3.13
C GLN A 11 52.50 -12.01 -1.60
N ARG A 12 53.53 -12.74 -1.16
CA ARG A 12 54.20 -12.72 0.16
C ARG A 12 55.18 -11.53 0.14
N ASP A 13 55.57 -10.82 1.19
CA ASP A 13 55.76 -11.09 2.61
C ASP A 13 55.68 -9.73 3.36
N SER A 14 55.12 -9.62 4.57
CA SER A 14 55.80 -9.76 5.87
C SER A 14 55.02 -8.81 6.82
N LEU A 15 54.77 -9.00 8.12
CA LEU A 15 55.24 -9.87 9.18
C LEU A 15 54.14 -9.79 10.29
N SER A 16 53.88 -10.86 11.04
CA SER A 16 52.84 -10.94 12.09
C SER A 16 53.41 -10.67 13.53
N PRO A 17 52.65 -10.81 14.65
CA PRO A 17 52.23 -9.79 15.65
C PRO A 17 52.90 -10.05 17.04
N PRO A 18 52.34 -9.83 18.27
CA PRO A 18 51.30 -8.94 18.84
C PRO A 18 51.80 -8.16 20.10
N LEU A 19 50.86 -7.53 20.86
CA LEU A 19 50.89 -7.15 22.29
C LEU A 19 51.07 -5.66 22.66
N LEU A 20 50.00 -5.15 23.28
CA LEU A 20 49.93 -4.50 24.60
C LEU A 20 51.18 -3.77 25.13
N HIS A 21 50.92 -2.58 25.68
CA HIS A 21 51.82 -1.67 26.39
C HIS A 21 52.63 -0.70 25.53
N GLN A 22 51.98 0.40 25.13
CA GLN A 22 52.63 1.70 25.32
C GLN A 22 51.59 2.76 25.68
N GLN A 23 51.16 2.69 26.93
CA GLN A 23 50.72 3.85 27.68
C GLN A 23 51.86 4.87 27.75
N ASN A 24 51.49 6.13 27.86
CA ASN A 24 52.27 7.23 28.42
C ASN A 24 53.39 7.82 27.54
N SER A 25 52.98 8.83 26.77
CA SER A 25 53.45 10.22 26.87
C SER A 25 53.28 10.82 25.48
N LEU A 26 52.32 11.70 25.25
CA LEU A 26 52.49 13.11 25.60
C LEU A 26 51.13 13.78 25.84
N LYS A 27 51.08 14.47 26.99
CA LYS A 27 50.12 15.52 27.32
C LYS A 27 49.92 16.48 26.15
N GLN A 28 48.67 16.65 25.71
CA GLN A 28 47.98 17.95 25.59
C GLN A 28 46.54 17.74 25.06
N ASN A 29 45.56 17.87 25.97
CA ASN A 29 44.24 18.52 25.87
C ASN A 29 43.71 18.99 24.47
N PRO A 30 42.37 19.16 24.26
CA PRO A 30 41.22 18.25 24.38
C PRO A 30 40.40 18.11 23.06
N ARG A 31 39.65 17.00 22.94
CA ARG A 31 38.40 16.81 22.16
C ARG A 31 38.21 17.63 20.85
N THR A 32 38.64 17.05 19.74
CA THR A 32 38.16 17.42 18.39
C THR A 32 37.01 16.50 18.00
N TYR A 33 35.76 16.92 18.24
CA TYR A 33 34.62 16.43 17.47
C TYR A 33 34.48 17.34 16.26
N ILE A 34 34.69 16.78 15.07
CA ILE A 34 34.36 17.43 13.81
C ILE A 34 32.84 17.53 13.76
N ILE A 35 32.33 18.74 13.99
CA ILE A 35 30.93 19.10 13.84
C ILE A 35 30.66 19.16 12.34
N LEU A 36 29.92 18.18 11.81
CA LEU A 36 29.33 18.31 10.48
C LEU A 36 28.22 19.36 10.55
N ASP A 37 28.47 20.40 9.78
CA ASP A 37 27.69 21.59 9.48
C ASP A 37 26.27 21.26 9.00
N ASP A 38 25.28 21.67 9.79
CA ASP A 38 23.86 21.63 9.43
C ASP A 38 23.46 23.01 8.90
N SER A 39 23.62 23.16 7.59
CA SER A 39 23.36 24.36 6.80
C SER A 39 21.85 24.65 6.62
N PRO A 40 21.47 25.57 5.72
CA PRO A 40 20.96 26.93 5.92
C PRO A 40 19.54 27.08 6.54
N LYS A 41 18.82 25.99 6.87
CA LYS A 41 17.40 26.04 7.27
C LYS A 41 17.16 26.70 8.64
N ARG A 42 18.13 26.63 9.56
CA ARG A 42 18.04 27.28 10.88
C ARG A 42 18.19 28.80 10.83
N ARG A 43 18.83 29.37 9.80
CA ARG A 43 19.01 30.83 9.67
C ARG A 43 17.74 31.53 9.17
N ALA A 44 16.95 30.87 8.32
CA ALA A 44 15.65 31.39 7.88
C ALA A 44 14.62 31.40 9.02
N SER A 45 14.63 30.34 9.84
CA SER A 45 13.72 30.18 10.98
C SER A 45 13.94 31.27 12.04
N ARG A 46 15.20 31.58 12.41
CA ARG A 46 15.51 32.64 13.39
C ARG A 46 15.17 34.06 12.91
N ARG A 47 15.21 34.33 11.60
CA ARG A 47 14.82 35.64 11.04
C ARG A 47 13.30 35.85 11.04
N ALA A 48 12.52 34.79 10.89
CA ALA A 48 11.06 34.85 11.05
C ALA A 48 10.69 35.08 12.53
N GLU A 49 11.40 34.44 13.45
CA GLU A 49 11.18 34.56 14.90
C GLU A 49 11.57 35.95 15.44
N GLN A 50 12.71 36.51 15.00
CA GLN A 50 13.09 37.89 15.37
C GLN A 50 12.15 38.98 14.83
N ARG A 51 11.52 38.77 13.67
CA ARG A 51 10.51 39.72 13.14
C ARG A 51 9.20 39.65 13.91
N PHE A 52 8.85 38.48 14.45
CA PHE A 52 7.68 38.30 15.29
C PHE A 52 7.88 38.97 16.66
N ASP A 53 9.08 38.86 17.24
CA ASP A 53 9.41 39.50 18.53
C ASP A 53 9.54 41.02 18.43
N SER A 54 10.12 41.55 17.34
CA SER A 54 10.22 43.00 17.12
C SER A 54 8.86 43.66 16.90
N ASN A 55 7.96 43.00 16.15
CA ASN A 55 6.59 43.48 15.98
C ASN A 55 5.76 43.35 17.27
N ALA A 56 5.99 42.33 18.09
CA ALA A 56 5.37 42.20 19.41
C ALA A 56 5.83 43.31 20.38
N ALA A 57 7.11 43.71 20.32
CA ALA A 57 7.63 44.84 21.10
C ALA A 57 7.00 46.18 20.67
N ILE A 58 6.87 46.43 19.36
CA ILE A 58 6.21 47.64 18.83
C ILE A 58 4.70 47.65 19.17
N MET A 59 4.05 46.49 19.19
CA MET A 59 2.63 46.36 19.55
C MET A 59 2.38 46.50 21.06
N SER A 60 3.37 46.17 21.90
CA SER A 60 3.33 46.41 23.35
C SER A 60 3.62 47.86 23.76
N ALA A 61 4.35 48.61 22.93
CA ALA A 61 4.66 50.02 23.16
C ALA A 61 3.53 50.96 22.71
N THR A 62 2.66 50.52 21.79
CA THR A 62 1.59 51.35 21.22
C THR A 62 0.26 51.23 22.00
N LEU A 63 0.17 50.37 23.02
CA LEU A 63 -1.06 50.14 23.79
C LEU A 63 -0.90 50.51 25.27
N TYR A 64 -0.25 51.64 25.52
CA TYR A 64 -0.18 52.31 26.83
C TYR A 64 -0.87 53.68 26.78
N GLU A 65 -2.05 53.77 26.15
CA GLU A 65 -2.99 54.83 26.50
C GLU A 65 -3.86 54.36 27.66
N ILE A 66 -3.60 54.96 28.81
CA ILE A 66 -4.31 54.73 30.06
C ILE A 66 -5.71 55.31 29.90
N ARG A 67 -6.71 54.45 29.74
CA ARG A 67 -8.12 54.79 29.97
C ARG A 67 -8.64 54.01 31.16
N THR A 68 -8.64 54.66 32.32
CA THR A 68 -9.37 54.20 33.49
C THR A 68 -10.86 54.38 33.24
N ASP A 69 -11.62 53.29 33.34
CA ASP A 69 -13.09 53.27 33.35
C ASP A 69 -13.60 53.69 34.74
N ASP A 70 -14.71 54.43 34.79
CA ASP A 70 -15.23 55.21 35.94
C ASP A 70 -15.66 54.38 37.17
N ASN A 71 -15.51 53.05 37.12
CA ASN A 71 -15.98 52.13 38.15
C ASN A 71 -14.89 51.66 39.13
N GLY A 72 -13.71 52.27 39.14
CA GLY A 72 -12.66 52.00 40.15
C GLY A 72 -12.11 50.57 40.15
N ARG A 73 -12.41 49.76 39.14
CA ARG A 73 -11.92 48.38 39.00
C ARG A 73 -10.69 48.33 38.11
N SER A 74 -9.59 47.84 38.66
CA SER A 74 -8.32 47.67 37.94
C SER A 74 -8.52 46.79 36.71
N TRP A 75 -8.05 47.22 35.54
CA TRP A 75 -8.11 46.44 34.29
C TRP A 75 -7.54 45.02 34.44
N ARG A 76 -6.58 44.84 35.36
CA ARG A 76 -6.03 43.52 35.73
C ARG A 76 -7.08 42.58 36.32
N GLN A 77 -8.01 43.09 37.13
CA GLN A 77 -9.10 42.30 37.72
C GLN A 77 -10.14 41.93 36.67
N SER A 78 -10.51 42.86 35.79
CA SER A 78 -11.44 42.59 34.68
C SER A 78 -10.84 41.58 33.69
N VAL A 79 -9.54 41.65 33.40
CA VAL A 79 -8.85 40.69 32.52
C VAL A 79 -8.71 39.32 33.19
N ALA A 80 -8.47 39.26 34.50
CA ALA A 80 -8.43 38.00 35.24
C ALA A 80 -9.80 37.30 35.21
N GLU A 81 -10.88 38.05 35.42
CA GLU A 81 -12.25 37.51 35.31
C GLU A 81 -12.58 37.09 33.88
N LEU A 82 -12.21 37.88 32.87
CA LEU A 82 -12.44 37.53 31.48
C LEU A 82 -11.65 36.27 31.06
N LYS A 83 -10.43 36.09 31.57
CA LYS A 83 -9.64 34.86 31.37
C LYS A 83 -10.30 33.66 32.04
N LEU A 84 -10.76 33.82 33.28
CA LEU A 84 -11.47 32.75 34.01
C LEU A 84 -12.75 32.34 33.28
N ARG A 85 -13.56 33.31 32.83
CA ARG A 85 -14.78 33.05 32.06
C ARG A 85 -14.50 32.30 30.75
N ARG A 86 -13.45 32.69 30.02
CA ARG A 86 -13.02 31.98 28.81
C ARG A 86 -12.50 30.57 29.10
N LEU A 87 -11.77 30.37 30.20
CA LEU A 87 -11.28 29.04 30.58
C LEU A 87 -12.44 28.11 30.95
N THR A 88 -13.43 28.60 31.71
CA THR A 88 -14.64 27.82 31.99
C THR A 88 -15.42 27.49 30.73
N GLU A 89 -15.54 28.43 29.80
CA GLU A 89 -16.25 28.19 28.54
C GLU A 89 -15.52 27.22 27.61
N LEU A 90 -14.19 27.30 27.51
CA LEU A 90 -13.38 26.34 26.78
C LEU A 90 -13.43 24.94 27.42
N ASN A 91 -13.45 24.86 28.76
CA ASN A 91 -13.56 23.59 29.45
C ASN A 91 -14.94 22.95 29.22
N GLN A 92 -16.01 23.76 29.18
CA GLN A 92 -17.36 23.30 28.85
C GLN A 92 -17.47 22.81 27.39
N ARG A 93 -16.85 23.53 26.44
CA ARG A 93 -16.77 23.10 25.03
C ARG A 93 -15.93 21.85 24.84
N LEU A 94 -14.86 21.67 25.62
CA LEU A 94 -14.06 20.45 25.59
C LEU A 94 -14.86 19.24 26.10
N GLN A 95 -15.65 19.42 27.16
CA GLN A 95 -16.56 18.38 27.66
C GLN A 95 -17.63 18.02 26.61
N GLU A 96 -18.17 18.99 25.89
CA GLU A 96 -19.12 18.75 24.79
C GLU A 96 -18.47 17.99 23.62
N TYR A 97 -17.25 18.38 23.21
CA TYR A 97 -16.48 17.68 22.18
C TYR A 97 -16.10 16.25 22.57
N LEU A 98 -15.72 16.03 23.84
CA LEU A 98 -15.47 14.69 24.38
C LEU A 98 -16.76 13.87 24.44
N SER A 99 -17.89 14.47 24.80
CA SER A 99 -19.19 13.76 24.83
C SER A 99 -19.59 13.24 23.46
N TRP A 100 -19.31 13.98 22.38
CA TRP A 100 -19.63 13.57 21.02
C TRP A 100 -18.57 12.60 20.44
N ARG A 101 -17.34 12.58 20.94
CA ARG A 101 -16.34 11.59 20.52
C ARG A 101 -16.49 10.22 21.19
N VAL A 102 -17.11 10.13 22.36
CA VAL A 102 -17.10 8.93 23.21
C VAL A 102 -18.35 8.00 23.09
N PRO A 103 -19.39 8.19 22.24
CA PRO A 103 -20.48 7.22 22.15
C PRO A 103 -20.02 5.86 21.56
N VAL A 104 -18.90 5.81 20.85
CA VAL A 104 -18.32 4.55 20.31
C VAL A 104 -17.64 3.72 21.41
N SER A 105 -17.16 4.35 22.49
CA SER A 105 -16.49 3.64 23.59
C SER A 105 -17.50 3.00 24.55
N LYS A 106 -18.66 3.63 24.80
CA LYS A 106 -19.71 3.03 25.64
C LYS A 106 -20.38 1.83 24.97
N ALA A 107 -20.49 1.82 23.64
CA ALA A 107 -20.98 0.67 22.88
C ALA A 107 -19.94 -0.48 22.82
N ALA A 108 -18.65 -0.19 22.73
CA ALA A 108 -17.58 -1.20 22.76
C ALA A 108 -17.39 -1.83 24.16
N VAL A 109 -17.65 -1.07 25.23
CA VAL A 109 -17.61 -1.58 26.62
C VAL A 109 -18.86 -2.42 26.96
N GLY A 110 -19.98 -2.20 26.27
CA GLY A 110 -21.22 -2.96 26.46
C GLY A 110 -21.20 -4.41 25.94
N TYR A 111 -20.21 -4.78 25.11
CA TYR A 111 -20.08 -6.13 24.56
C TYR A 111 -19.09 -7.03 25.32
N SER A 112 -18.49 -6.55 26.43
CA SER A 112 -17.47 -7.29 27.18
C SER A 112 -17.98 -7.95 28.46
N HIS A 113 -19.29 -7.94 28.72
CA HIS A 113 -19.86 -8.51 29.95
C HIS A 113 -20.50 -9.89 29.73
N THR A 114 -19.78 -10.81 29.10
CA THR A 114 -20.03 -12.25 29.25
C THR A 114 -18.69 -13.00 29.24
N HIS A 115 -18.29 -13.47 30.42
CA HIS A 115 -17.11 -14.29 30.75
C HIS A 115 -15.76 -13.56 30.89
N PRO A 116 -15.08 -13.67 32.06
CA PRO A 116 -13.69 -13.23 32.18
C PRO A 116 -12.83 -14.08 31.23
N PRO A 117 -11.98 -13.47 30.36
CA PRO A 117 -11.09 -14.22 29.50
C PRO A 117 -10.09 -14.98 30.36
N ASP A 118 -10.15 -16.30 30.28
CA ASP A 118 -9.28 -17.21 30.99
C ASP A 118 -7.84 -16.99 30.52
N ARG A 119 -7.04 -16.26 31.32
CA ARG A 119 -5.68 -15.79 30.95
C ARG A 119 -4.79 -16.92 30.44
N ARG A 120 -5.02 -18.15 30.91
CA ARG A 120 -4.30 -19.34 30.45
C ARG A 120 -4.59 -19.68 28.99
N LYS A 121 -5.83 -19.52 28.53
CA LYS A 121 -6.23 -19.78 27.14
C LYS A 121 -5.72 -18.73 26.18
N ALA A 122 -5.77 -17.44 26.56
CA ALA A 122 -5.20 -16.36 25.76
C ALA A 122 -3.67 -16.46 25.63
N SER A 123 -2.98 -16.92 26.68
CA SER A 123 -1.55 -17.21 26.62
C SER A 123 -1.25 -18.48 25.83
N GLN A 124 -2.08 -19.52 25.92
CA GLN A 124 -1.91 -20.75 25.13
C GLN A 124 -2.17 -20.54 23.65
N GLU A 125 -3.16 -19.73 23.28
CA GLU A 125 -3.44 -19.36 21.89
C GLU A 125 -2.30 -18.51 21.33
N LYS A 126 -1.80 -17.53 22.09
CA LYS A 126 -0.61 -16.76 21.70
C LYS A 126 0.62 -17.65 21.59
N VAL A 127 0.89 -18.55 22.55
CA VAL A 127 2.06 -19.44 22.51
C VAL A 127 1.94 -20.48 21.39
N SER A 128 0.73 -20.96 21.07
CA SER A 128 0.50 -21.83 19.92
C SER A 128 0.72 -21.09 18.59
N TYR A 129 0.23 -19.86 18.47
CA TYR A 129 0.49 -18.98 17.33
C TYR A 129 1.99 -18.67 17.19
N PHE A 130 2.67 -18.33 18.28
CA PHE A 130 4.11 -18.06 18.27
C PHE A 130 4.97 -19.31 18.01
N ASN A 131 4.54 -20.50 18.42
CA ASN A 131 5.23 -21.76 18.11
C ASN A 131 5.08 -22.16 16.63
N GLU A 132 3.95 -21.83 16.00
CA GLU A 132 3.75 -21.99 14.55
C GLU A 132 4.57 -20.95 13.75
N LEU A 133 4.76 -19.74 14.32
CA LEU A 133 5.60 -18.67 13.77
C LEU A 133 7.11 -18.85 13.99
N SER A 134 7.54 -19.71 14.93
CA SER A 134 8.95 -19.90 15.33
C SER A 134 9.78 -20.63 14.28
N ASN A 135 9.14 -21.24 13.28
CA ASN A 135 9.82 -21.82 12.14
C ASN A 135 10.15 -20.64 11.22
N GLY A 136 11.43 -20.29 11.00
CA GLY A 136 11.88 -19.11 10.23
C GLY A 136 11.27 -18.90 8.83
N SER A 137 10.42 -19.83 8.38
CA SER A 137 9.44 -19.70 7.31
C SER A 137 8.53 -18.47 7.45
N THR A 138 7.99 -18.13 8.62
CA THR A 138 6.92 -17.10 8.68
C THR A 138 7.45 -15.68 8.56
N ALA A 139 8.61 -15.38 9.16
CA ALA A 139 9.29 -14.09 8.94
C ALA A 139 9.75 -13.93 7.48
N THR A 140 10.22 -15.01 6.87
CA THR A 140 10.60 -15.05 5.45
C THR A 140 9.37 -14.92 4.55
N GLN A 141 8.24 -15.52 4.92
CA GLN A 141 6.98 -15.45 4.20
C GLN A 141 6.39 -14.04 4.25
N VAL A 142 6.34 -13.41 5.42
CA VAL A 142 5.91 -12.01 5.56
C VAL A 142 6.79 -11.08 4.74
N THR A 143 8.12 -11.28 4.77
CA THR A 143 9.06 -10.48 3.97
C THR A 143 8.86 -10.73 2.46
N THR A 144 8.65 -11.99 2.07
CA THR A 144 8.43 -12.39 0.66
C THR A 144 7.11 -11.86 0.13
N ASP A 145 6.03 -11.98 0.90
CA ASP A 145 4.71 -11.50 0.54
C ASP A 145 4.70 -9.96 0.50
N GLY A 146 5.34 -9.31 1.48
CA GLY A 146 5.59 -7.88 1.44
C GLY A 146 6.35 -7.47 0.18
N ASN A 147 7.48 -8.10 -0.10
CA ASN A 147 8.29 -7.80 -1.28
C ASN A 147 7.53 -8.06 -2.60
N ARG A 148 6.71 -9.11 -2.68
CA ARG A 148 5.84 -9.38 -3.83
C ARG A 148 4.82 -8.26 -4.05
N ILE A 149 4.21 -7.76 -2.97
CA ILE A 149 3.28 -6.64 -3.04
C ILE A 149 4.01 -5.37 -3.51
N TYR A 150 5.18 -5.06 -2.93
CA TYR A 150 5.97 -3.89 -3.34
C TYR A 150 6.40 -3.96 -4.80
N GLN A 151 6.94 -5.10 -5.24
CA GLN A 151 7.38 -5.30 -6.62
C GLN A 151 6.19 -5.26 -7.60
N GLY A 152 5.05 -5.85 -7.22
CA GLY A 152 3.82 -5.78 -7.99
C GLY A 152 3.35 -4.33 -8.15
N ILE A 153 3.20 -3.60 -7.05
CA ILE A 153 2.76 -2.21 -7.05
C ILE A 153 3.73 -1.33 -7.85
N ALA A 154 5.03 -1.45 -7.63
CA ALA A 154 6.02 -0.62 -8.33
C ALA A 154 5.99 -0.85 -9.84
N LYS A 155 5.86 -2.12 -10.27
CA LYS A 155 5.77 -2.49 -11.68
C LYS A 155 4.49 -1.93 -12.32
N GLU A 156 3.33 -2.15 -11.70
CA GLU A 156 2.05 -1.70 -12.24
C GLU A 156 1.94 -0.18 -12.27
N LEU A 157 2.45 0.53 -11.25
CA LEU A 157 2.50 2.00 -11.25
C LEU A 157 3.44 2.54 -12.33
N GLY A 158 4.60 1.91 -12.53
CA GLY A 158 5.51 2.27 -13.61
C GLY A 158 4.86 2.13 -14.98
N LEU A 159 4.15 1.02 -15.19
CA LEU A 159 3.43 0.74 -16.43
C LEU A 159 2.26 1.72 -16.63
N LEU A 160 1.54 2.08 -15.57
CA LEU A 160 0.47 3.07 -15.62
C LEU A 160 0.98 4.46 -16.02
N ILE A 161 2.06 4.93 -15.39
CA ILE A 161 2.66 6.23 -15.71
C ILE A 161 3.18 6.23 -17.16
N GLN A 162 3.83 5.15 -17.57
CA GLN A 162 4.29 4.97 -18.95
C GLN A 162 3.12 5.00 -19.94
N ALA A 163 2.04 4.27 -19.66
CA ALA A 163 0.86 4.21 -20.52
C ALA A 163 0.16 5.58 -20.64
N ILE A 164 0.00 6.31 -19.53
CA ILE A 164 -0.60 7.65 -19.54
C ILE A 164 0.28 8.62 -20.34
N THR A 165 1.60 8.60 -20.12
CA THR A 165 2.55 9.47 -20.84
C THR A 165 2.56 9.18 -22.33
N LEU A 166 2.50 7.89 -22.71
CA LEU A 166 2.41 7.47 -24.10
C LEU A 166 1.08 7.90 -24.73
N LEU A 167 -0.03 7.74 -24.02
CA LEU A 167 -1.36 8.13 -24.50
C LEU A 167 -1.44 9.64 -24.75
N VAL A 168 -0.97 10.45 -23.80
CA VAL A 168 -0.95 11.92 -23.94
C VAL A 168 -0.02 12.34 -25.07
N SER A 169 1.19 11.78 -25.15
CA SER A 169 2.15 12.15 -26.21
C SER A 169 1.66 11.75 -27.60
N ALA A 170 1.10 10.53 -27.77
CA ALA A 170 0.52 10.08 -29.03
C ALA A 170 -0.67 10.96 -29.46
N PHE A 171 -1.53 11.36 -28.52
CA PHE A 171 -2.68 12.20 -28.81
C PHE A 171 -2.27 13.61 -29.28
N VAL A 172 -1.27 14.22 -28.62
CA VAL A 172 -0.73 15.53 -29.02
C VAL A 172 -0.11 15.47 -30.41
N VAL A 173 0.68 14.43 -30.69
CA VAL A 173 1.30 14.23 -32.01
C VAL A 173 0.23 14.00 -33.09
N ALA A 174 -0.78 13.17 -32.82
CA ALA A 174 -1.85 12.89 -33.78
C ALA A 174 -2.63 14.16 -34.16
N LEU A 175 -3.04 14.97 -33.18
CA LEU A 175 -3.75 16.22 -33.42
C LEU A 175 -2.90 17.27 -34.17
N SER A 176 -1.59 17.28 -33.92
CA SER A 176 -0.66 18.24 -34.55
C SER A 176 -0.46 17.98 -36.04
N VAL A 177 -0.46 16.71 -36.46
CA VAL A 177 -0.21 16.36 -37.88
C VAL A 177 -1.47 16.54 -38.72
N GLN A 178 -2.60 15.97 -38.31
CA GLN A 178 -3.83 16.01 -39.12
C GLN A 178 -5.08 15.85 -38.25
N TRP A 179 -5.58 16.96 -37.73
CA TRP A 179 -6.74 17.00 -36.83
C TRP A 179 -8.01 16.35 -37.40
N LYS A 180 -8.21 16.40 -38.72
CA LYS A 180 -9.39 15.78 -39.39
C LYS A 180 -9.37 14.26 -39.31
N LEU A 181 -8.21 13.62 -39.51
CA LEU A 181 -8.08 12.18 -39.47
C LEU A 181 -8.15 11.67 -38.03
N THR A 182 -7.54 12.39 -37.09
CA THR A 182 -7.61 12.05 -35.66
C THR A 182 -9.04 12.06 -35.11
N LEU A 183 -9.89 13.00 -35.51
CA LEU A 183 -11.31 13.03 -35.12
C LEU A 183 -12.08 11.78 -35.56
N VAL A 184 -11.79 11.24 -36.73
CA VAL A 184 -12.41 10.01 -37.24
C VAL A 184 -12.02 8.81 -36.37
N ILE A 185 -10.74 8.69 -35.99
CA ILE A 185 -10.25 7.63 -35.10
C ILE A 185 -10.85 7.77 -33.69
N ILE A 186 -10.94 9.00 -33.16
CA ILE A 186 -11.56 9.26 -31.85
C ILE A 186 -13.02 8.79 -31.83
N SER A 187 -13.76 8.93 -32.95
CA SER A 187 -15.13 8.42 -33.07
C SER A 187 -15.23 6.89 -33.13
N MET A 188 -14.17 6.20 -33.57
CA MET A 188 -14.13 4.73 -33.60
C MET A 188 -13.99 4.11 -32.22
N LEU A 189 -13.29 4.76 -31.29
CA LEU A 189 -13.13 4.28 -29.91
C LEU A 189 -14.49 4.03 -29.20
N PRO A 190 -15.42 4.99 -29.11
CA PRO A 190 -16.73 4.74 -28.51
C PRO A 190 -17.59 3.78 -29.35
N ALA A 191 -17.38 3.69 -30.66
CA ALA A 191 -18.08 2.71 -31.49
C ALA A 191 -17.65 1.27 -31.15
N ILE A 192 -16.35 1.05 -30.90
CA ILE A 192 -15.82 -0.24 -30.43
C ILE A 192 -16.34 -0.54 -29.02
N ASP A 193 -16.30 0.43 -28.11
CA ASP A 193 -16.78 0.24 -26.72
C ASP A 193 -18.28 -0.08 -26.69
N MET A 194 -19.08 0.58 -27.53
CA MET A 194 -20.52 0.32 -27.60
C MET A 194 -20.84 -1.07 -28.16
N ALA A 195 -20.04 -1.58 -29.11
CA ALA A 195 -20.19 -2.92 -29.66
C ALA A 195 -19.67 -4.02 -28.70
N SER A 196 -18.58 -3.74 -27.98
CA SER A 196 -17.88 -4.72 -27.14
C SER A 196 -18.34 -4.75 -25.68
N GLY A 197 -18.78 -3.63 -25.12
CA GLY A 197 -19.19 -3.48 -23.71
C GLY A 197 -20.14 -4.58 -23.20
N PRO A 198 -21.27 -4.88 -23.87
CA PRO A 198 -22.17 -5.93 -23.41
C PRO A 198 -21.55 -7.33 -23.49
N ALA A 199 -20.75 -7.61 -24.52
CA ALA A 199 -20.06 -8.89 -24.67
C ALA A 199 -18.99 -9.09 -23.57
N ILE A 200 -18.23 -8.05 -23.26
CA ILE A 200 -17.23 -8.06 -22.18
C ILE A 200 -17.91 -8.30 -20.83
N SER A 201 -19.05 -7.65 -20.57
CA SER A 201 -19.80 -7.85 -19.32
C SER A 201 -20.26 -9.31 -19.15
N ALA A 202 -20.77 -9.92 -20.21
CA ALA A 202 -21.16 -11.33 -20.21
C ALA A 202 -19.96 -12.27 -20.03
N ILE A 203 -18.82 -11.95 -20.65
CA ILE A 203 -17.57 -12.71 -20.49
C ILE A 203 -17.09 -12.67 -19.04
N VAL A 204 -17.06 -11.49 -18.41
CA VAL A 204 -16.61 -11.32 -17.03
C VAL A 204 -17.50 -12.10 -16.07
N GLU A 205 -18.81 -12.13 -16.30
CA GLU A 205 -19.72 -12.93 -15.49
C GLU A 205 -19.41 -14.43 -15.61
N ILE A 206 -19.22 -14.95 -16.83
CA ILE A 206 -18.87 -16.36 -17.07
C ILE A 206 -17.52 -16.67 -16.43
N GLU A 207 -16.51 -15.83 -16.63
CA GLU A 207 -15.16 -15.99 -16.09
C GLU A 207 -15.16 -16.03 -14.55
N SER A 208 -15.96 -15.17 -13.91
CA SER A 208 -16.10 -15.16 -12.45
C SER A 208 -16.59 -16.50 -11.88
N ARG A 209 -17.45 -17.22 -12.62
CA ARG A 209 -17.91 -18.57 -12.24
C ARG A 209 -16.82 -19.61 -12.48
N THR A 210 -16.12 -19.52 -13.61
CA THR A 210 -15.06 -20.46 -14.00
C THR A 210 -13.85 -20.38 -13.05
N VAL A 211 -13.50 -19.19 -12.56
CA VAL A 211 -12.40 -18.96 -11.59
C VAL A 211 -12.62 -19.72 -10.29
N VAL A 212 -13.87 -20.02 -9.90
CA VAL A 212 -14.18 -20.81 -8.70
C VAL A 212 -14.13 -22.32 -8.96
N LEU A 213 -14.49 -22.76 -10.17
CA LEU A 213 -14.51 -24.18 -10.56
C LEU A 213 -13.10 -24.77 -10.77
N HIS A 214 -12.19 -23.99 -11.35
CA HIS A 214 -10.80 -24.43 -11.57
C HIS A 214 -10.04 -24.86 -10.30
N PRO A 215 -10.03 -24.07 -9.20
CA PRO A 215 -9.37 -24.49 -7.97
C PRO A 215 -10.06 -25.69 -7.33
N ALA A 216 -11.39 -25.85 -7.45
CA ALA A 216 -12.08 -27.03 -6.95
C ALA A 216 -11.60 -28.32 -7.65
N ALA A 217 -11.42 -28.28 -8.97
CA ALA A 217 -10.84 -29.39 -9.73
C ALA A 217 -9.38 -29.66 -9.34
N ALA A 218 -8.59 -28.61 -9.10
CA ALA A 218 -7.21 -28.72 -8.66
C ALA A 218 -7.09 -29.35 -7.25
N VAL A 219 -7.99 -29.01 -6.33
CA VAL A 219 -8.06 -29.62 -4.99
C VAL A 219 -8.35 -31.12 -5.10
N ILE A 220 -9.34 -31.52 -5.91
CA ILE A 220 -9.65 -32.94 -6.13
C ILE A 220 -8.44 -33.68 -6.72
N ALA A 221 -7.73 -33.08 -7.68
CA ALA A 221 -6.52 -33.67 -8.24
C ALA A 221 -5.40 -33.80 -7.18
N GLY A 222 -5.23 -32.77 -6.33
CA GLY A 222 -4.28 -32.78 -5.21
C GLY A 222 -4.55 -33.91 -4.21
N ASP A 223 -5.81 -34.09 -3.81
CA ASP A 223 -6.23 -35.16 -2.90
C ASP A 223 -5.94 -36.55 -3.47
N VAL A 224 -6.20 -36.72 -4.77
CA VAL A 224 -5.97 -37.98 -5.49
C VAL A 224 -4.49 -38.30 -5.61
N LEU A 225 -3.66 -37.31 -5.93
CA LEU A 225 -2.21 -37.48 -6.02
C LEU A 225 -1.59 -37.78 -4.65
N SER A 226 -2.05 -37.10 -3.60
CA SER A 226 -1.63 -37.34 -2.22
C SER A 226 -2.01 -38.75 -1.73
N SER A 227 -3.17 -39.26 -2.15
CA SER A 227 -3.73 -40.53 -1.68
C SER A 227 -3.61 -41.70 -2.68
N ILE A 228 -2.72 -41.59 -3.68
CA ILE A 228 -2.67 -42.53 -4.81
C ILE A 228 -2.48 -44.01 -4.41
N ARG A 229 -1.65 -44.26 -3.39
CA ARG A 229 -1.39 -45.63 -2.88
C ARG A 229 -2.64 -46.24 -2.26
N THR A 230 -3.41 -45.45 -1.53
CA THR A 230 -4.67 -45.86 -0.89
C THR A 230 -5.74 -46.16 -1.93
N ILE A 231 -5.84 -45.31 -2.96
CA ILE A 231 -6.79 -45.50 -4.06
C ILE A 231 -6.51 -46.79 -4.81
N HIS A 232 -5.23 -47.07 -5.06
CA HIS A 232 -4.79 -48.31 -5.70
C HIS A 232 -5.07 -49.54 -4.83
N ALA A 233 -4.84 -49.45 -3.51
CA ALA A 233 -5.11 -50.54 -2.58
C ALA A 233 -6.59 -50.93 -2.50
N PHE A 234 -7.50 -49.96 -2.69
CA PHE A 234 -8.95 -50.20 -2.71
C PHE A 234 -9.55 -50.36 -4.12
N SER A 235 -8.72 -50.39 -5.18
CA SER A 235 -9.17 -50.42 -6.59
C SER A 235 -10.26 -49.38 -6.91
N ALA A 236 -10.17 -48.19 -6.32
CA ALA A 236 -11.22 -47.17 -6.35
C ALA A 236 -11.08 -46.17 -7.51
N GLN A 237 -10.22 -46.44 -8.50
CA GLN A 237 -9.90 -45.48 -9.57
C GLN A 237 -11.15 -45.02 -10.34
N ALA A 238 -12.03 -45.95 -10.70
CA ALA A 238 -13.24 -45.64 -11.48
C ALA A 238 -14.18 -44.65 -10.77
N LYS A 239 -14.30 -44.75 -9.44
CA LYS A 239 -15.13 -43.85 -8.63
C LYS A 239 -14.59 -42.42 -8.63
N ILE A 240 -13.27 -42.28 -8.59
CA ILE A 240 -12.58 -40.99 -8.55
C ILE A 240 -12.60 -40.31 -9.91
N ILE A 241 -12.34 -41.06 -10.99
CA ILE A 241 -12.44 -40.56 -12.37
C ILE A 241 -13.86 -40.03 -12.62
N ARG A 242 -14.90 -40.73 -12.15
CA ARG A 242 -16.28 -40.25 -12.27
C ARG A 242 -16.54 -38.96 -11.50
N ARG A 243 -15.96 -38.79 -10.31
CA ARG A 243 -16.09 -37.54 -9.52
C ARG A 243 -15.36 -36.36 -10.19
N TYR A 244 -14.18 -36.61 -10.72
CA TYR A 244 -13.42 -35.62 -11.49
C TYR A 244 -14.18 -35.23 -12.77
N GLY A 245 -14.65 -36.21 -13.54
CA GLY A 245 -15.42 -35.99 -14.77
C GLY A 245 -16.65 -35.10 -14.58
N LYS A 246 -17.40 -35.27 -13.49
CA LYS A 246 -18.53 -34.39 -13.16
C LYS A 246 -18.12 -32.92 -13.00
N THR A 247 -17.03 -32.67 -12.28
CA THR A 247 -16.51 -31.30 -12.06
C THR A 247 -16.00 -30.68 -13.36
N TRP A 248 -15.45 -31.50 -14.25
CA TRP A 248 -14.96 -31.07 -15.56
C TRP A 248 -16.07 -30.81 -16.58
N GLU A 249 -17.16 -31.59 -16.55
CA GLU A 249 -18.32 -31.37 -17.42
C GLU A 249 -18.94 -29.99 -17.16
N GLU A 250 -19.07 -29.61 -15.89
CA GLU A 250 -19.55 -28.29 -15.48
C GLU A 250 -18.61 -27.18 -15.99
N ALA A 251 -17.30 -27.30 -15.78
CA ALA A 251 -16.32 -26.33 -16.29
C ALA A 251 -16.33 -26.23 -17.83
N ARG A 252 -16.52 -27.37 -18.51
CA ARG A 252 -16.60 -27.44 -19.98
C ARG A 252 -17.82 -26.69 -20.50
N GLU A 253 -18.97 -26.79 -19.85
CA GLU A 253 -20.17 -26.07 -20.29
C GLU A 253 -19.96 -24.55 -20.27
N PHE A 254 -19.33 -24.01 -19.23
CA PHE A 254 -18.97 -22.59 -19.15
C PHE A 254 -17.98 -22.18 -20.25
N GLY A 255 -16.94 -22.99 -20.48
CA GLY A 255 -15.98 -22.74 -21.57
C GLY A 255 -16.61 -22.77 -22.96
N CYS A 256 -17.53 -23.71 -23.22
CA CYS A 256 -18.25 -23.78 -24.49
C CYS A 256 -19.16 -22.58 -24.72
N LYS A 257 -19.79 -22.03 -23.68
CA LYS A 257 -20.60 -20.80 -23.78
C LYS A 257 -19.74 -19.56 -24.02
N GLN A 258 -18.52 -19.52 -23.47
CA GLN A 258 -17.58 -18.41 -23.62
C GLN A 258 -17.02 -18.32 -25.06
N SER A 259 -16.69 -19.46 -25.69
CA SER A 259 -16.04 -19.52 -27.00
C SER A 259 -16.73 -18.72 -28.12
N PRO A 260 -18.04 -18.86 -28.39
CA PRO A 260 -18.70 -18.12 -29.47
C PRO A 260 -18.79 -16.62 -29.17
N ILE A 261 -18.91 -16.22 -27.90
CA ILE A 261 -18.97 -14.82 -27.49
C ILE A 261 -17.63 -14.13 -27.79
N PHE A 262 -16.51 -14.80 -27.46
CA PHE A 262 -15.17 -14.30 -27.83
C PHE A 262 -14.98 -14.20 -29.33
N GLY A 263 -15.41 -15.23 -30.09
CA GLY A 263 -15.31 -15.22 -31.55
C GLY A 263 -16.07 -14.05 -32.17
N ALA A 264 -17.31 -13.81 -31.73
CA ALA A 264 -18.13 -12.69 -32.20
C ALA A 264 -17.54 -11.33 -31.82
N LEU A 265 -17.05 -11.19 -30.57
CA LEU A 265 -16.40 -9.97 -30.09
C LEU A 265 -15.16 -9.63 -30.93
N PHE A 266 -14.28 -10.60 -31.14
CA PHE A 266 -13.04 -10.40 -31.90
C PHE A 266 -13.34 -10.09 -33.37
N ALA A 267 -14.32 -10.75 -33.98
CA ALA A 267 -14.76 -10.47 -35.33
C ALA A 267 -15.32 -9.05 -35.48
N ALA A 268 -16.17 -8.60 -34.55
CA ALA A 268 -16.73 -7.26 -34.55
C ALA A 268 -15.64 -6.19 -34.40
N GLN A 269 -14.70 -6.38 -33.48
CA GLN A 269 -13.59 -5.45 -33.27
C GLN A 269 -12.68 -5.35 -34.50
N ASN A 270 -12.31 -6.49 -35.10
CA ASN A 270 -11.49 -6.49 -36.32
C ASN A 270 -12.22 -5.83 -37.49
N PHE A 271 -13.53 -6.04 -37.63
CA PHE A 271 -14.33 -5.41 -38.67
C PHE A 271 -14.31 -3.87 -38.54
N ILE A 272 -14.51 -3.34 -37.34
CA ILE A 272 -14.50 -1.89 -37.10
C ILE A 272 -13.10 -1.31 -37.39
N VAL A 273 -12.04 -1.97 -36.93
CA VAL A 273 -10.67 -1.51 -37.16
C VAL A 273 -10.32 -1.53 -38.65
N MET A 274 -10.63 -2.62 -39.37
CA MET A 274 -10.36 -2.73 -40.80
C MET A 274 -11.15 -1.70 -41.61
N SER A 275 -12.43 -1.50 -41.29
CA SER A 275 -13.24 -0.45 -41.91
C SER A 275 -12.67 0.94 -41.63
N GLY A 276 -12.13 1.17 -40.43
CA GLY A 276 -11.52 2.43 -40.08
C GLY A 276 -10.21 2.71 -40.80
N THR A 277 -9.38 1.68 -40.97
CA THR A 277 -8.18 1.79 -41.81
C THR A 277 -8.51 2.03 -43.27
N ALA A 278 -9.57 1.39 -43.79
CA ALA A 278 -10.03 1.61 -45.17
C ALA A 278 -10.59 3.01 -45.41
N LEU A 279 -11.17 3.65 -44.39
CA LEU A 279 -11.66 5.03 -44.47
C LEU A 279 -10.53 6.07 -44.31
N ALA A 280 -9.41 5.66 -43.72
CA ALA A 280 -8.25 6.54 -43.48
C ALA A 280 -7.30 6.63 -44.68
N PHE A 281 -7.32 5.65 -45.59
CA PHE A 281 -6.62 5.66 -46.88
C PHE A 281 -7.49 6.29 -47.97
#